data_AF-A0A6L9HF04-F1
#
_entry.id   AF-A0A6L9HF04-F1
#
_cell.length_a   1.000
_cell.length_b   1.000
_cell.length_c   1.000
_cell.angle_alpha   90.00
_cell.angle_beta   90.00
_cell.angle_gamma   90.00
#
_symmetry.space_group_name_H-M   'P 1'
#
loop_
_entity.id
_entity.type
_entity.pdbx_description
1 polymer ?
#
loop_
_entity_poly.entity_id
_entity_poly.type
_entity_poly.pdbx_seq_one_letter_code
_entity_poly.pdbx_strand_id
1 'polypeptide(L)'
;MKSERLAYAFGKINDDLIYGAVNDTKKKYGWHRWIAAAACVCLVVGVAAALWPSGGKETVQEQLLAAIKTGGTMDTAAVETTIPVDSRIAVYEQIYAGSSTGIGIDGPESPDSTENLQPFVGEIYIQYGENIWYRVKDMDEIKYLISEDAAGTLRLWEYRSFLVMDSILAQARGDGATDYELAEIEGDTRAQFPDADLSPYTYGDVYRIIYNVAGADDIVRITAAPSTSNNTDFGKQIQKQVGTHTYDDRDSVALFYDSTVNVVCNSAASWESSYSENDKYIYSFSTDDDDKLTSGEETWATRYLTITLRSGTTIDSWKYTALSGRFYEFGGIYTEPLDEDTVYAINGILGIE
;
A
#
# COMPACT_ATOMS: atom_id res chain seq x y z
N MET A 1 -14.27 32.62 -32.11
CA MET A 1 -14.12 32.60 -30.63
C MET A 1 -13.56 31.27 -30.06
N LYS A 2 -12.84 30.43 -30.83
CA LYS A 2 -12.16 29.22 -30.31
C LYS A 2 -10.62 29.35 -30.24
N SER A 3 -10.04 30.42 -30.78
CA SER A 3 -8.58 30.62 -30.85
C SER A 3 -7.97 31.27 -29.60
N GLU A 4 -8.74 31.98 -28.79
CA GLU A 4 -8.21 32.72 -27.62
C GLU A 4 -8.02 31.83 -26.38
N ARG A 5 -8.79 30.73 -26.23
CA ARG A 5 -8.61 29.78 -25.13
C ARG A 5 -7.38 28.87 -25.30
N LEU A 6 -6.98 28.60 -26.54
CA LEU A 6 -5.74 27.86 -26.84
C LEU A 6 -4.50 28.72 -26.56
N ALA A 7 -4.53 30.01 -26.92
CA ALA A 7 -3.43 30.93 -26.63
C ALA A 7 -3.23 31.17 -25.11
N TYR A 8 -4.31 31.15 -24.32
CA TYR A 8 -4.24 31.25 -22.86
C TYR A 8 -3.67 29.99 -22.18
N ALA A 9 -3.86 28.80 -22.79
CA ALA A 9 -3.30 27.55 -22.29
C ALA A 9 -1.80 27.43 -22.57
N PHE A 10 -1.31 27.94 -23.71
CA PHE A 10 0.12 27.98 -24.02
C PHE A 10 0.88 29.04 -23.20
N GLY A 11 0.24 30.13 -22.80
CA GLY A 11 0.87 31.20 -22.01
C GLY A 11 1.16 30.86 -20.53
N LYS A 12 0.84 29.64 -20.08
CA LYS A 12 1.14 29.14 -18.72
C LYS A 12 2.14 27.99 -18.68
N ILE A 13 2.69 27.58 -19.84
CA ILE A 13 3.75 26.59 -19.87
C ILE A 13 5.05 27.31 -19.54
N ASN A 14 5.69 26.90 -18.44
CA ASN A 14 6.97 27.46 -17.99
C ASN A 14 8.06 27.11 -19.01
N ASP A 15 8.71 28.11 -19.61
CA ASP A 15 9.75 27.90 -20.64
C ASP A 15 10.93 27.05 -20.13
N ASP A 16 11.15 27.00 -18.81
CA ASP A 16 12.16 26.14 -18.18
C ASP A 16 11.84 24.64 -18.32
N LEU A 17 10.55 24.26 -18.33
CA LEU A 17 10.11 22.87 -18.57
C LEU A 17 10.38 22.45 -20.02
N ILE A 18 10.27 23.38 -20.97
CA ILE A 18 10.54 23.13 -22.38
C ILE A 18 12.06 23.05 -22.62
N TYR A 19 12.85 23.92 -21.97
CA TYR A 19 14.31 23.91 -22.11
C TYR A 19 14.95 22.64 -21.51
N GLY A 20 14.36 22.10 -20.43
CA GLY A 20 14.74 20.80 -19.86
C GLY A 20 14.39 19.61 -20.77
N ALA A 21 13.19 19.61 -21.35
CA ALA A 21 12.72 18.51 -22.21
C ALA A 21 13.49 18.38 -23.53
N VAL A 22 14.04 19.47 -24.07
CA VAL A 22 14.75 19.47 -25.36
C VAL A 22 16.24 19.10 -25.22
N ASN A 23 16.83 19.30 -24.04
CA ASN A 23 18.27 19.11 -23.81
C ASN A 23 18.64 17.85 -23.02
N ASP A 24 17.68 17.06 -22.56
CA ASP A 24 17.96 15.77 -21.93
C ASP A 24 18.42 14.73 -22.96
N THR A 25 19.74 14.65 -23.09
CA THR A 25 20.41 13.55 -23.79
C THR A 25 20.05 12.21 -23.12
N LYS A 26 19.56 11.25 -23.93
CA LYS A 26 19.21 9.89 -23.50
C LYS A 26 20.27 9.32 -22.56
N LYS A 27 19.96 9.24 -21.27
CA LYS A 27 20.79 8.55 -20.27
C LYS A 27 20.71 7.05 -20.54
N LYS A 28 21.88 6.40 -20.61
CA LYS A 28 21.97 4.93 -20.65
C LYS A 28 21.38 4.37 -19.36
N TYR A 29 20.45 3.43 -19.52
CA TYR A 29 19.86 2.65 -18.44
C TYR A 29 20.97 1.89 -17.70
N GLY A 30 21.09 2.16 -16.40
CA GLY A 30 21.92 1.40 -15.48
C GLY A 30 21.02 0.61 -14.55
N TRP A 31 21.19 -0.72 -14.55
CA TRP A 31 20.35 -1.74 -13.94
C TRP A 31 20.05 -1.58 -12.42
N HIS A 32 20.86 -0.84 -11.66
CA HIS A 32 20.69 -0.70 -10.20
C HIS A 32 19.66 0.33 -9.72
N ARG A 33 18.66 0.74 -10.53
CA ARG A 33 17.76 1.87 -10.19
C ARG A 33 16.26 1.60 -10.24
N TRP A 34 15.81 0.35 -10.36
CA TRP A 34 14.38 0.03 -10.39
C TRP A 34 13.63 0.20 -9.05
N ILE A 35 14.28 0.68 -7.98
CA ILE A 35 13.67 0.80 -6.64
C ILE A 35 13.10 2.20 -6.35
N ALA A 36 13.12 3.15 -7.29
CA ALA A 36 12.62 4.49 -7.01
C ALA A 36 11.63 5.00 -8.06
N ALA A 37 10.33 4.76 -7.84
CA ALA A 37 9.27 5.70 -8.22
C ALA A 37 7.88 5.28 -7.72
N ALA A 38 7.52 5.71 -6.50
CA ALA A 38 6.15 6.13 -6.19
C ALA A 38 6.20 7.08 -4.99
N ALA A 39 6.39 8.38 -5.25
CA ALA A 39 6.21 9.40 -4.23
C ALA A 39 4.70 9.52 -3.92
N CYS A 40 4.29 9.10 -2.73
CA CYS A 40 3.01 9.47 -2.17
C CYS A 40 3.25 10.22 -0.87
N VAL A 41 2.67 11.41 -0.76
CA VAL A 41 2.57 12.17 0.49
C VAL A 41 1.73 11.33 1.44
N CYS A 42 2.37 10.56 2.32
CA CYS A 42 1.69 9.80 3.37
C CYS A 42 1.25 10.78 4.46
N LEU A 43 0.00 11.24 4.41
CA LEU A 43 -0.67 11.75 5.59
C LEU A 43 -0.94 10.57 6.52
N VAL A 44 -0.11 10.44 7.55
CA VAL A 44 -0.33 9.54 8.68
C VAL A 44 -1.71 9.84 9.27
N VAL A 45 -2.70 8.96 9.03
CA VAL A 45 -3.99 9.01 9.74
C VAL A 45 -3.79 8.37 11.12
N GLY A 46 -2.98 9.00 11.95
CA GLY A 46 -2.86 8.71 13.38
C GLY A 46 -4.01 9.31 14.20
N VAL A 47 -5.19 9.51 13.61
CA VAL A 47 -6.33 10.18 14.26
C VAL A 47 -7.46 9.21 14.61
N ALA A 48 -7.54 8.03 13.99
CA ALA A 48 -8.60 7.06 14.31
C ALA A 48 -8.40 6.38 15.69
N ALA A 49 -7.16 6.27 16.18
CA ALA A 49 -6.89 5.72 17.51
C ALA A 49 -7.19 6.72 18.66
N ALA A 50 -7.33 8.01 18.38
CA ALA A 50 -7.41 9.05 19.42
C ALA A 50 -8.81 9.24 20.03
N LEU A 51 -9.84 8.51 19.60
CA LEU A 51 -11.22 8.72 20.05
C LEU A 51 -11.84 7.61 20.91
N TRP A 52 -11.07 6.62 21.37
CA TRP A 52 -11.58 5.70 22.41
C TRP A 52 -10.52 5.24 23.41
N PRO A 53 -10.72 5.45 24.73
CA PRO A 53 -9.91 4.83 25.75
C PRO A 53 -10.39 3.38 25.90
N SER A 54 -9.87 2.46 25.08
CA SER A 54 -9.95 1.05 25.43
C SER A 54 -8.80 0.76 26.39
N GLY A 55 -9.11 0.37 27.63
CA GLY A 55 -8.13 0.00 28.66
C GLY A 55 -7.42 -1.34 28.37
N GLY A 56 -7.09 -1.60 27.11
CA GLY A 56 -6.31 -2.75 26.67
C GLY A 56 -4.81 -2.53 26.92
N LYS A 57 -4.07 -3.63 27.03
CA LYS A 57 -2.60 -3.58 26.93
C LYS A 57 -2.24 -3.24 25.49
N GLU A 58 -1.31 -2.31 25.32
CA GLU A 58 -0.73 -1.95 24.02
C GLU A 58 -0.15 -3.20 23.34
N THR A 59 -0.48 -3.41 22.07
CA THR A 59 -0.02 -4.54 21.26
C THR A 59 1.48 -4.44 20.95
N VAL A 60 2.11 -5.55 20.55
CA VAL A 60 3.54 -5.54 20.14
C VAL A 60 3.75 -4.62 18.93
N GLN A 61 2.83 -4.62 17.96
CA GLN A 61 2.87 -3.72 16.82
C GLN A 61 2.81 -2.25 17.25
N GLU A 62 1.89 -1.88 18.15
CA GLU A 62 1.79 -0.50 18.64
C GLU A 62 3.08 -0.06 19.35
N GLN A 63 3.64 -0.92 20.20
CA GLN A 63 4.92 -0.65 20.88
C GLN A 63 6.07 -0.50 19.89
N LEU A 64 6.13 -1.36 18.86
CA LEU A 64 7.15 -1.31 17.81
C LEU A 64 7.07 0.02 17.05
N LEU A 65 5.88 0.38 16.56
CA LEU A 65 5.65 1.61 15.79
C LEU A 65 5.84 2.87 16.66
N ALA A 66 5.52 2.80 17.96
CA ALA A 66 5.80 3.87 18.91
C ALA A 66 7.30 4.04 19.16
N ALA A 67 8.07 2.94 19.22
CA ALA A 67 9.52 2.96 19.43
C ALA A 67 10.26 3.64 18.27
N ILE A 68 9.78 3.49 17.04
CA ILE A 68 10.32 4.19 15.87
C ILE A 68 9.70 5.59 15.66
N LYS A 69 8.74 6.02 16.49
CA LYS A 69 8.07 7.33 16.43
C LYS A 69 7.69 7.74 15.00
N THR A 70 6.76 7.01 14.38
CA THR A 70 6.23 7.31 13.04
C THR A 70 5.55 8.69 13.01
N GLY A 71 6.33 9.76 12.81
CA GLY A 71 5.87 11.13 13.02
C GLY A 71 6.65 12.16 12.21
N GLY A 72 6.60 12.04 10.89
CA GLY A 72 7.11 13.08 9.98
C GLY A 72 6.64 12.90 8.55
N THR A 73 6.41 14.02 7.86
CA THR A 73 6.30 14.05 6.39
C THR A 73 7.65 13.67 5.80
N MET A 74 7.73 12.52 5.13
CA MET A 74 8.93 12.14 4.40
C MET A 74 8.95 12.83 3.04
N ASP A 75 10.09 13.46 2.73
CA ASP A 75 10.40 14.06 1.43
C ASP A 75 11.43 13.19 0.66
N THR A 76 11.61 11.94 1.10
CA THR A 76 12.60 10.99 0.57
C THR A 76 11.93 9.84 -0.17
N ALA A 77 12.56 9.39 -1.26
CA ALA A 77 12.12 8.20 -2.00
C ALA A 77 12.03 7.00 -1.05
N ALA A 78 10.91 6.28 -1.11
CA ALA A 78 10.73 5.00 -0.42
C ALA A 78 11.90 4.07 -0.76
N VAL A 79 12.52 3.47 0.27
CA VAL A 79 13.52 2.42 0.08
C VAL A 79 12.83 1.09 0.20
N GLU A 80 12.91 0.30 -0.86
CA GLU A 80 12.37 -1.05 -0.91
C GLU A 80 13.47 -2.09 -1.03
N THR A 81 13.15 -3.32 -0.66
CA THR A 81 13.98 -4.50 -0.87
C THR A 81 13.11 -5.72 -1.15
N THR A 82 13.74 -6.80 -1.59
CA THR A 82 13.07 -8.07 -1.88
C THR A 82 13.59 -9.16 -0.97
N ILE A 83 12.69 -9.99 -0.45
CA ILE A 83 12.98 -11.09 0.45
C ILE A 83 12.30 -12.35 -0.08
N PRO A 84 13.02 -13.46 -0.27
CA PRO A 84 12.40 -14.75 -0.55
C PRO A 84 11.52 -15.21 0.62
N VAL A 85 10.27 -15.57 0.33
CA VAL A 85 9.29 -16.03 1.31
C VAL A 85 8.47 -17.14 0.68
N ASP A 86 8.52 -18.33 1.26
CA ASP A 86 7.91 -19.54 0.68
C ASP A 86 8.43 -19.74 -0.78
N SER A 87 7.54 -19.94 -1.76
CA SER A 87 7.89 -20.01 -3.18
C SER A 87 7.89 -18.64 -3.90
N ARG A 88 7.73 -17.52 -3.19
CA ARG A 88 7.53 -16.18 -3.75
C ARG A 88 8.63 -15.20 -3.30
N ILE A 89 8.63 -14.01 -3.92
CA ILE A 89 9.49 -12.90 -3.52
C ILE A 89 8.62 -11.78 -2.95
N ALA A 90 8.76 -11.49 -1.67
CA ALA A 90 8.07 -10.39 -1.01
C ALA A 90 8.86 -9.09 -1.16
N VAL A 91 8.17 -8.00 -1.49
CA VAL A 91 8.68 -6.63 -1.49
C VAL A 91 8.40 -6.03 -0.13
N TYR A 92 9.43 -5.48 0.51
CA TYR A 92 9.36 -4.79 1.78
C TYR A 92 9.78 -3.33 1.62
N GLU A 93 9.07 -2.43 2.26
CA GLU A 93 9.40 -1.00 2.33
C GLU A 93 9.99 -0.67 3.70
N GLN A 94 11.02 0.17 3.72
CA GLN A 94 11.65 0.59 4.96
C GLN A 94 10.77 1.59 5.72
N ILE A 95 10.53 1.33 7.00
CA ILE A 95 9.92 2.32 7.89
C ILE A 95 11.01 3.16 8.54
N TYR A 96 10.98 4.47 8.30
CA TYR A 96 11.94 5.40 8.90
C TYR A 96 11.44 5.94 10.24
N ALA A 97 12.38 6.13 11.16
CA ALA A 97 12.15 6.86 12.39
C ALA A 97 12.32 8.37 12.18
N GLY A 98 11.52 9.22 12.81
CA GLY A 98 11.77 10.67 12.79
C GLY A 98 10.70 11.52 13.47
N SER A 99 11.13 12.59 14.15
CA SER A 99 10.27 13.62 14.74
C SER A 99 10.21 14.87 13.86
N SER A 100 9.01 15.30 13.48
CA SER A 100 8.79 16.57 12.78
C SER A 100 8.88 17.77 13.73
N THR A 101 10.08 18.16 14.17
CA THR A 101 10.25 19.49 14.81
C THR A 101 11.42 20.34 14.31
N GLY A 102 12.17 19.92 13.30
CA GLY A 102 13.06 20.82 12.57
C GLY A 102 14.33 20.17 12.06
N ILE A 103 14.72 20.57 10.84
CA ILE A 103 16.05 20.48 10.22
C ILE A 103 16.96 19.40 10.86
N GLY A 104 16.60 18.14 10.65
CA GLY A 104 17.26 16.99 11.25
C GLY A 104 16.32 15.80 11.21
N ILE A 105 16.28 15.11 10.07
CA ILE A 105 15.75 13.75 10.05
C ILE A 105 16.88 12.92 10.66
N ASP A 106 16.66 12.32 11.83
CA ASP A 106 17.48 11.21 12.27
C ASP A 106 17.28 10.12 11.22
N GLY A 107 18.25 9.97 10.32
CA GLY A 107 18.15 9.02 9.22
C GLY A 107 18.00 7.58 9.73
N PRO A 108 17.71 6.63 8.84
CA PRO A 108 17.57 5.21 9.22
C PRO A 108 18.85 4.61 9.84
N GLU A 109 19.98 5.33 9.70
CA GLU A 109 21.30 4.98 10.23
C GLU A 109 21.60 5.63 11.59
N SER A 110 20.61 6.29 12.21
CA SER A 110 20.80 6.88 13.54
C SER A 110 21.01 5.78 14.59
N PRO A 111 22.00 5.91 15.50
CA PRO A 111 22.17 4.99 16.63
C PRO A 111 20.89 4.81 17.44
N ASP A 112 20.07 5.87 17.55
CA ASP A 112 18.81 5.86 18.29
C ASP A 112 17.78 4.90 17.66
N SER A 113 17.76 4.73 16.33
CA SER A 113 16.85 3.77 15.69
C SER A 113 17.23 2.33 16.01
N THR A 114 18.53 2.05 16.08
CA THR A 114 19.05 0.72 16.41
C THR A 114 18.78 0.38 17.88
N GLU A 115 19.07 1.28 18.80
CA GLU A 115 18.77 1.09 20.23
C GLU A 115 17.27 0.87 20.48
N ASN A 116 16.40 1.59 19.77
CA ASN A 116 14.95 1.45 19.89
C ASN A 116 14.42 0.12 19.31
N LEU A 117 15.06 -0.43 18.28
CA LEU A 117 14.65 -1.70 17.66
C LEU A 117 15.19 -2.94 18.39
N GLN A 118 16.31 -2.83 19.10
CA GLN A 118 16.96 -3.93 19.80
C GLN A 118 16.01 -4.78 20.69
N PRO A 119 15.06 -4.18 21.46
CA PRO A 119 14.12 -4.95 22.29
C PRO A 119 13.14 -5.82 21.48
N PHE A 120 12.94 -5.50 20.20
CA PHE A 120 12.00 -6.14 19.29
C PHE A 120 12.66 -7.17 18.37
N VAL A 121 13.99 -7.35 18.43
CA VAL A 121 14.70 -8.36 17.65
C VAL A 121 14.32 -9.77 18.16
N GLY A 122 13.70 -10.56 17.29
CA GLY A 122 13.30 -11.94 17.54
C GLY A 122 14.28 -12.96 16.96
N GLU A 123 13.75 -14.09 16.51
CA GLU A 123 14.54 -15.15 15.89
C GLU A 123 15.02 -14.75 14.49
N ILE A 124 16.17 -15.29 14.08
CA ILE A 124 16.66 -15.15 12.70
C ILE A 124 15.63 -15.76 11.75
N TYR A 125 15.13 -14.96 10.82
CA TYR A 125 14.27 -15.39 9.73
C TYR A 125 15.11 -15.94 8.57
N ILE A 126 16.03 -15.14 8.03
CA ILE A 126 16.90 -15.52 6.91
C ILE A 126 18.18 -14.69 6.90
N GLN A 127 19.27 -15.23 6.37
CA GLN A 127 20.42 -14.43 5.93
C GLN A 127 20.31 -14.23 4.42
N TYR A 128 20.14 -12.98 3.99
CA TYR A 128 19.89 -12.66 2.58
C TYR A 128 20.57 -11.35 2.19
N GLY A 129 21.32 -11.40 1.08
CA GLY A 129 22.26 -10.35 0.72
C GLY A 129 23.36 -10.20 1.77
N GLU A 130 23.65 -8.96 2.17
CA GLU A 130 24.65 -8.64 3.20
C GLU A 130 24.05 -8.58 4.61
N ASN A 131 22.74 -8.78 4.74
CA ASN A 131 22.02 -8.56 5.99
C ASN A 131 21.54 -9.86 6.64
N ILE A 132 21.43 -9.84 7.96
CA ILE A 132 20.66 -10.82 8.73
C ILE A 132 19.27 -10.24 8.95
N TRP A 133 18.24 -11.03 8.65
CA TRP A 133 16.84 -10.65 8.82
C TRP A 133 16.25 -11.41 9.98
N TYR A 134 15.58 -10.68 10.86
CA TYR A 134 14.94 -11.18 12.07
C TYR A 134 13.44 -11.00 12.00
N ARG A 135 12.71 -11.96 12.57
CA ARG A 135 11.32 -11.76 12.95
C ARG A 135 11.24 -10.70 14.04
N VAL A 136 10.12 -9.99 14.10
CA VAL A 136 9.80 -9.19 15.28
C VAL A 136 9.47 -10.14 16.43
N LYS A 137 10.08 -9.90 17.58
CA LYS A 137 9.86 -10.69 18.79
C LYS A 137 8.38 -10.66 19.19
N ASP A 138 7.86 -11.81 19.58
CA ASP A 138 6.45 -12.00 19.99
C ASP A 138 5.43 -11.71 18.86
N MET A 139 5.86 -11.71 17.60
CA MET A 139 5.01 -11.74 16.39
C MET A 139 5.30 -13.02 15.59
N ASP A 140 4.24 -13.77 15.26
CA ASP A 140 4.33 -15.05 14.52
C ASP A 140 4.29 -14.83 12.99
N GLU A 141 3.73 -13.70 12.58
CA GLU A 141 3.65 -13.18 11.24
C GLU A 141 4.96 -12.51 10.81
N ILE A 142 5.07 -12.22 9.51
CA ILE A 142 6.21 -11.51 8.92
C ILE A 142 5.77 -10.20 8.24
N LYS A 143 4.64 -9.61 8.67
CA LYS A 143 4.25 -8.25 8.27
C LYS A 143 5.44 -7.30 8.43
N TYR A 144 6.15 -7.42 9.54
CA TYR A 144 7.35 -6.66 9.83
C TYR A 144 8.57 -7.58 9.92
N LEU A 145 9.70 -7.10 9.40
CA LEU A 145 11.00 -7.71 9.59
C LEU A 145 12.02 -6.66 10.04
N ILE A 146 13.00 -7.09 10.82
CA ILE A 146 14.14 -6.25 11.22
C ILE A 146 15.37 -6.75 10.48
N SER A 147 16.07 -5.89 9.74
CA SER A 147 17.35 -6.23 9.13
C SER A 147 18.51 -5.68 9.95
N GLU A 148 19.59 -6.42 10.08
CA GLU A 148 20.88 -5.98 10.61
C GLU A 148 21.93 -6.03 9.50
N ASP A 149 22.64 -4.92 9.28
CA ASP A 149 23.76 -4.86 8.35
C ASP A 149 25.10 -5.24 9.01
N ALA A 150 26.18 -5.28 8.22
CA ALA A 150 27.51 -5.62 8.71
C ALA A 150 28.07 -4.68 9.79
N ALA A 151 27.52 -3.47 9.93
CA ALA A 151 27.88 -2.52 10.98
C ALA A 151 27.04 -2.69 12.27
N GLY A 152 26.06 -3.60 12.27
CA GLY A 152 25.12 -3.81 13.36
C GLY A 152 23.95 -2.84 13.36
N THR A 153 23.69 -2.13 12.26
CA THR A 153 22.59 -1.15 12.17
C THR A 153 21.28 -1.88 11.93
N LEU A 154 20.30 -1.66 12.81
CA LEU A 154 18.97 -2.23 12.67
C LEU A 154 18.03 -1.31 11.87
N ARG A 155 17.24 -1.90 10.97
CA ARG A 155 16.21 -1.21 10.19
C ARG A 155 14.90 -1.99 10.23
N LEU A 156 13.77 -1.29 10.39
CA LEU A 156 12.44 -1.89 10.33
C LEU A 156 11.89 -1.85 8.90
N TRP A 157 11.26 -2.94 8.49
CA TRP A 157 10.70 -3.11 7.17
C TRP A 157 9.27 -3.63 7.27
N GLU A 158 8.37 -3.10 6.44
CA GLU A 158 6.97 -3.51 6.33
C GLU A 158 6.70 -4.18 4.99
N TYR A 159 6.01 -5.31 5.01
CA TYR A 159 5.57 -6.00 3.81
C TYR A 159 4.66 -5.08 2.98
N ARG A 160 4.93 -5.03 1.67
CA ARG A 160 4.17 -4.24 0.72
C ARG A 160 3.41 -5.10 -0.28
N SER A 161 4.09 -6.00 -0.98
CA SER A 161 3.46 -6.88 -1.99
C SER A 161 4.31 -8.10 -2.28
N PHE A 162 3.81 -9.06 -3.05
CA PHE A 162 4.67 -10.00 -3.77
C PHE A 162 5.06 -9.43 -5.12
N LEU A 163 6.26 -9.76 -5.57
CA LEU A 163 6.79 -9.40 -6.87
C LEU A 163 6.03 -10.17 -7.98
N VAL A 164 5.48 -9.45 -8.95
CA VAL A 164 4.75 -10.03 -10.09
C VAL A 164 5.42 -9.59 -11.40
N MET A 165 5.80 -10.56 -12.25
CA MET A 165 6.53 -10.30 -13.49
C MET A 165 5.75 -9.40 -14.45
N ASP A 166 4.47 -9.72 -14.69
CA ASP A 166 3.64 -8.97 -15.63
C ASP A 166 3.54 -7.49 -15.26
N SER A 167 3.56 -7.19 -13.96
CA SER A 167 3.48 -5.83 -13.42
C SER A 167 4.79 -5.07 -13.57
N ILE A 168 5.93 -5.73 -13.38
CA ILE A 168 7.26 -5.15 -13.67
C ILE A 168 7.33 -4.80 -15.16
N LEU A 169 6.92 -5.71 -16.03
CA LEU A 169 6.97 -5.52 -17.48
C LEU A 169 5.97 -4.44 -17.94
N ALA A 170 4.78 -4.39 -17.34
CA ALA A 170 3.80 -3.35 -17.60
C ALA A 170 4.33 -1.96 -17.19
N GLN A 171 4.96 -1.87 -16.01
CA GLN A 171 5.59 -0.64 -15.55
C GLN A 171 6.70 -0.18 -16.51
N ALA A 172 7.65 -1.06 -16.82
CA ALA A 172 8.75 -0.73 -17.73
C ALA A 172 8.25 -0.31 -19.12
N ARG A 173 7.19 -0.95 -19.62
CA ARG A 173 6.55 -0.56 -20.89
C ARG A 173 5.93 0.83 -20.80
N GLY A 174 5.25 1.15 -19.70
CA GLY A 174 4.72 2.49 -19.42
C GLY A 174 5.81 3.55 -19.40
N ASP A 175 6.98 3.21 -18.84
CA ASP A 175 8.17 4.07 -18.80
C ASP A 175 8.93 4.15 -20.15
N GLY A 176 8.40 3.51 -21.20
CA GLY A 176 8.92 3.60 -22.57
C GLY A 176 9.97 2.55 -22.94
N ALA A 177 10.09 1.46 -22.18
CA ALA A 177 10.98 0.35 -22.52
C ALA A 177 10.60 -0.30 -23.86
N THR A 178 11.62 -0.60 -24.66
CA THR A 178 11.51 -1.37 -25.90
C THR A 178 11.29 -2.85 -25.62
N ASP A 179 10.78 -3.61 -26.59
CA ASP A 179 10.60 -5.06 -26.44
C ASP A 179 11.92 -5.80 -26.13
N TYR A 180 13.07 -5.27 -26.58
CA TYR A 180 14.39 -5.81 -26.22
C TYR A 180 14.70 -5.58 -24.73
N GLU A 181 14.46 -4.36 -24.23
CA GLU A 181 14.67 -4.03 -22.81
C GLU A 181 13.71 -4.82 -21.91
N LEU A 182 12.47 -5.06 -22.34
CA LEU A 182 11.52 -5.92 -21.61
C LEU A 182 12.00 -7.37 -21.52
N ALA A 183 12.55 -7.92 -22.61
CA ALA A 183 13.12 -9.27 -22.59
C ALA A 183 14.38 -9.37 -21.71
N GLU A 184 15.20 -8.31 -21.66
CA GLU A 184 16.35 -8.21 -20.76
C GLU A 184 15.89 -8.17 -19.30
N ILE A 185 14.89 -7.35 -18.97
CA ILE A 185 14.29 -7.27 -17.61
C ILE A 185 13.72 -8.63 -17.17
N GLU A 186 12.94 -9.30 -18.03
CA GLU A 186 12.40 -10.63 -17.73
C GLU A 186 13.53 -11.64 -17.49
N GLY A 187 14.53 -11.67 -18.40
CA GLY A 187 15.66 -12.57 -18.32
C GLY A 187 16.47 -12.39 -17.04
N ASP A 188 16.78 -11.14 -16.68
CA ASP A 188 17.53 -10.79 -15.47
C ASP A 188 16.77 -11.12 -14.20
N THR A 189 15.46 -10.82 -14.16
CA THR A 189 14.60 -11.13 -13.01
C THR A 189 14.51 -12.63 -12.80
N ARG A 190 14.35 -13.43 -13.87
CA ARG A 190 14.36 -14.90 -13.78
C ARG A 190 15.74 -15.46 -13.43
N ALA A 191 16.83 -14.82 -13.85
CA ALA A 191 18.17 -15.22 -13.45
C ALA A 191 18.43 -14.96 -11.97
N GLN A 192 17.90 -13.85 -11.44
CA GLN A 192 17.97 -13.52 -10.01
C GLN A 192 17.10 -14.44 -9.16
N PHE A 193 15.90 -14.80 -9.65
CA PHE A 193 14.91 -15.60 -8.93
C PHE A 193 14.47 -16.82 -9.76
N PRO A 194 15.37 -17.81 -9.97
CA PRO A 194 15.13 -18.90 -10.92
C PRO A 194 13.96 -19.82 -10.55
N ASP A 195 13.70 -19.98 -9.25
CA ASP A 195 12.69 -20.89 -8.72
C ASP A 195 11.45 -20.17 -8.13
N ALA A 196 11.40 -18.84 -8.24
CA ALA A 196 10.31 -18.06 -7.66
C ALA A 196 9.06 -18.06 -8.54
N ASP A 197 7.91 -18.17 -7.89
CA ASP A 197 6.61 -17.88 -8.49
C ASP A 197 6.38 -16.36 -8.55
N LEU A 198 6.44 -15.84 -9.77
CA LEU A 198 6.24 -14.43 -10.10
C LEU A 198 4.90 -14.18 -10.80
N SER A 199 3.95 -15.12 -10.73
CA SER A 199 2.59 -14.89 -11.21
C SER A 199 1.83 -13.98 -10.25
N PRO A 200 0.68 -13.40 -10.68
CA PRO A 200 -0.30 -12.84 -9.77
C PRO A 200 -0.60 -13.80 -8.60
N TYR A 201 -0.94 -13.22 -7.46
CA TYR A 201 -1.20 -13.95 -6.21
C TYR A 201 -2.59 -13.62 -5.69
N THR A 202 -3.14 -14.45 -4.83
CA THR A 202 -4.39 -14.12 -4.15
C THR A 202 -4.11 -13.43 -2.82
N TYR A 203 -5.08 -12.69 -2.29
CA TYR A 203 -4.94 -12.19 -0.93
C TYR A 203 -4.93 -13.31 0.11
N GLY A 204 -5.45 -14.50 -0.21
CA GLY A 204 -5.26 -15.72 0.56
C GLY A 204 -3.79 -16.13 0.71
N ASP A 205 -2.96 -15.93 -0.32
CA ASP A 205 -1.52 -16.11 -0.20
C ASP A 205 -0.93 -15.11 0.80
N VAL A 206 -1.36 -13.85 0.75
CA VAL A 206 -0.91 -12.82 1.71
C VAL A 206 -1.34 -13.17 3.14
N TYR A 207 -2.61 -13.53 3.34
CA TYR A 207 -3.13 -14.00 4.62
C TYR A 207 -2.29 -15.13 5.18
N ARG A 208 -2.06 -16.18 4.40
CA ARG A 208 -1.33 -17.36 4.85
C ARG A 208 0.16 -17.08 5.08
N ILE A 209 0.83 -16.50 4.08
CA ILE A 209 2.29 -16.41 4.04
C ILE A 209 2.79 -15.26 4.92
N ILE A 210 2.14 -14.10 4.85
CA ILE A 210 2.61 -12.88 5.52
C ILE A 210 2.00 -12.74 6.90
N TYR A 211 0.69 -12.93 7.02
CA TYR A 211 -0.07 -12.63 8.24
C TYR A 211 -0.39 -13.86 9.11
N ASN A 212 -0.05 -15.06 8.67
CA ASN A 212 -0.37 -16.32 9.35
C ASN A 212 -1.88 -16.49 9.67
N VAL A 213 -2.73 -16.01 8.75
CA VAL A 213 -4.19 -16.13 8.81
C VAL A 213 -4.60 -17.38 8.03
N ALA A 214 -5.13 -18.39 8.73
CA ALA A 214 -5.57 -19.64 8.14
C ALA A 214 -7.09 -19.67 7.86
N GLY A 215 -7.84 -18.74 8.47
CA GLY A 215 -9.28 -18.61 8.25
C GLY A 215 -9.87 -17.38 8.92
N ALA A 216 -11.17 -17.19 8.74
CA ALA A 216 -11.92 -16.11 9.35
C ALA A 216 -11.78 -16.02 10.89
N ASP A 217 -11.50 -17.15 11.56
CA ASP A 217 -11.30 -17.20 13.02
C ASP A 217 -10.07 -16.43 13.49
N ASP A 218 -9.08 -16.23 12.61
CA ASP A 218 -7.90 -15.43 12.92
C ASP A 218 -8.16 -13.93 12.76
N ILE A 219 -9.30 -13.53 12.21
CA ILE A 219 -9.77 -12.15 12.13
C ILE A 219 -10.72 -11.88 13.30
N VAL A 220 -10.38 -10.88 14.12
CA VAL A 220 -11.17 -10.47 15.28
C VAL A 220 -12.27 -9.49 14.87
N ARG A 221 -11.92 -8.49 14.06
CA ARG A 221 -12.84 -7.44 13.63
C ARG A 221 -12.34 -6.72 12.39
N ILE A 222 -13.27 -6.09 11.67
CA ILE A 222 -12.99 -5.18 10.56
C ILE A 222 -13.55 -3.81 10.95
N THR A 223 -12.74 -2.77 10.85
CA THR A 223 -13.18 -1.39 11.00
C THR A 223 -13.20 -0.72 9.64
N ALA A 224 -14.31 -0.07 9.28
CA ALA A 224 -14.47 0.64 8.03
C ALA A 224 -14.73 2.12 8.30
N ALA A 225 -13.90 2.99 7.74
CA ALA A 225 -14.02 4.44 7.82
C ALA A 225 -14.26 5.03 6.42
N PRO A 226 -14.96 6.16 6.29
CA PRO A 226 -15.22 6.79 5.00
C PRO A 226 -13.94 7.36 4.39
N SER A 227 -13.93 7.55 3.08
CA SER A 227 -12.84 8.29 2.42
C SER A 227 -12.77 9.74 2.92
N THR A 228 -11.57 10.15 3.33
CA THR A 228 -11.24 11.51 3.76
C THR A 228 -10.67 12.37 2.61
N SER A 229 -10.66 11.86 1.38
CA SER A 229 -10.11 12.57 0.21
C SER A 229 -10.89 13.86 -0.10
N ASN A 230 -12.19 13.89 0.17
CA ASN A 230 -13.03 15.07 -0.04
C ASN A 230 -13.07 15.97 1.21
N ASN A 231 -12.21 16.99 1.22
CA ASN A 231 -12.07 17.92 2.34
C ASN A 231 -13.02 19.13 2.32
N THR A 232 -13.98 19.17 1.38
CA THR A 232 -15.02 20.20 1.34
C THR A 232 -15.99 20.06 2.53
N ASP A 233 -16.76 21.11 2.83
CA ASP A 233 -17.77 21.05 3.90
C ASP A 233 -18.84 19.98 3.61
N PHE A 234 -19.21 19.81 2.34
CA PHE A 234 -20.10 18.75 1.89
C PHE A 234 -19.49 17.36 2.06
N GLY A 235 -18.22 17.17 1.65
CA GLY A 235 -17.49 15.92 1.85
C GLY A 235 -17.38 15.53 3.32
N LYS A 236 -17.07 16.50 4.19
CA LYS A 236 -17.05 16.29 5.65
C LYS A 236 -18.42 15.97 6.23
N GLN A 237 -19.50 16.49 5.64
CA GLN A 237 -20.86 16.12 6.04
C GLN A 237 -21.16 14.66 5.68
N ILE A 238 -20.78 14.22 4.47
CA ILE A 238 -20.91 12.82 4.05
C ILE A 238 -20.07 11.91 4.96
N GLN A 239 -18.81 12.25 5.24
CA GLN A 239 -17.96 11.49 6.16
C GLN A 239 -18.59 11.31 7.54
N LYS A 240 -19.22 12.36 8.08
CA LYS A 240 -19.96 12.27 9.35
C LYS A 240 -21.21 11.40 9.26
N GLN A 241 -21.88 11.41 8.12
CA GLN A 241 -23.09 10.63 7.89
C GLN A 241 -22.78 9.14 7.69
N VAL A 242 -21.75 8.82 6.91
CA VAL A 242 -21.25 7.45 6.72
C VAL A 242 -20.68 6.91 8.03
N GLY A 243 -19.87 7.71 8.73
CA GLY A 243 -19.30 7.32 10.03
C GLY A 243 -18.32 6.15 9.96
N THR A 244 -17.68 5.87 11.10
CA THR A 244 -16.79 4.71 11.25
C THR A 244 -17.57 3.57 11.87
N HIS A 245 -17.53 2.41 11.24
CA HIS A 245 -18.22 1.19 11.70
C HIS A 245 -17.22 0.09 12.03
N THR A 246 -17.57 -0.75 13.00
CA THR A 246 -16.80 -1.94 13.36
C THR A 246 -17.70 -3.16 13.22
N TYR A 247 -17.18 -4.18 12.55
CA TYR A 247 -17.82 -5.46 12.29
C TYR A 247 -17.02 -6.55 13.01
N ASP A 248 -17.59 -7.11 14.07
CA ASP A 248 -16.97 -8.14 14.92
C ASP A 248 -17.87 -9.37 15.12
N ASP A 249 -19.07 -9.37 14.52
CA ASP A 249 -19.90 -10.56 14.44
C ASP A 249 -19.28 -11.59 13.48
N ARG A 250 -19.45 -12.88 13.82
CA ARG A 250 -18.73 -13.95 13.13
C ARG A 250 -19.20 -14.16 11.69
N ASP A 251 -20.46 -13.87 11.39
CA ASP A 251 -21.01 -14.05 10.05
C ASP A 251 -20.45 -12.99 9.09
N SER A 252 -20.38 -11.72 9.52
CA SER A 252 -19.76 -10.64 8.74
C SER A 252 -18.26 -10.86 8.53
N VAL A 253 -17.54 -11.31 9.57
CA VAL A 253 -16.11 -11.59 9.46
C VAL A 253 -15.84 -12.78 8.52
N ALA A 254 -16.64 -13.84 8.61
CA ALA A 254 -16.53 -14.98 7.71
C ALA A 254 -16.83 -14.60 6.27
N LEU A 255 -17.92 -13.88 6.03
CA LEU A 255 -18.28 -13.41 4.70
C LEU A 255 -17.20 -12.48 4.11
N PHE A 256 -16.62 -11.59 4.92
CA PHE A 256 -15.51 -10.76 4.48
C PHE A 256 -14.29 -11.60 4.09
N TYR A 257 -13.87 -12.55 4.94
CA TYR A 257 -12.74 -13.42 4.64
C TYR A 257 -12.96 -14.23 3.35
N ASP A 258 -14.14 -14.84 3.19
CA ASP A 258 -14.48 -15.64 2.01
C ASP A 258 -14.52 -14.77 0.74
N SER A 259 -14.94 -13.51 0.88
CA SER A 259 -14.97 -12.52 -0.21
C SER A 259 -13.58 -12.02 -0.60
N THR A 260 -12.58 -12.08 0.29
CA THR A 260 -11.24 -11.52 0.05
C THR A 260 -10.17 -12.57 -0.25
N VAL A 261 -10.33 -13.80 0.24
CA VAL A 261 -9.29 -14.85 0.16
C VAL A 261 -8.89 -15.20 -1.27
N ASN A 262 -9.82 -15.10 -2.24
CA ASN A 262 -9.55 -15.42 -3.65
C ASN A 262 -9.29 -14.19 -4.52
N VAL A 263 -9.24 -13.00 -3.92
CA VAL A 263 -9.04 -11.75 -4.68
C VAL A 263 -7.62 -11.72 -5.24
N VAL A 264 -7.52 -11.53 -6.55
CA VAL A 264 -6.24 -11.52 -7.27
C VAL A 264 -5.58 -10.15 -7.15
N CYS A 265 -4.31 -10.14 -6.75
CA CYS A 265 -3.46 -8.98 -6.61
C CYS A 265 -2.39 -8.96 -7.72
N ASN A 266 -2.23 -7.80 -8.38
CA ASN A 266 -1.30 -7.63 -9.49
C ASN A 266 -0.04 -6.84 -9.09
N SER A 267 0.43 -6.91 -7.84
CA SER A 267 1.54 -6.10 -7.28
C SER A 267 1.44 -4.58 -7.53
N ALA A 268 2.45 -3.82 -7.12
CA ALA A 268 2.50 -2.39 -7.41
C ALA A 268 2.76 -2.17 -8.92
N ALA A 269 1.89 -1.40 -9.56
CA ALA A 269 2.11 -0.89 -10.92
C ALA A 269 1.84 0.62 -10.93
N SER A 270 2.36 1.36 -11.91
CA SER A 270 2.11 2.79 -12.04
C SER A 270 0.62 3.10 -11.99
N TRP A 271 0.30 4.25 -11.40
CA TRP A 271 -1.06 4.79 -11.36
C TRP A 271 -1.70 4.88 -12.76
N GLU A 272 -0.91 4.99 -13.83
CA GLU A 272 -1.42 5.01 -15.21
C GLU A 272 -1.99 3.65 -15.66
N SER A 273 -1.60 2.54 -15.01
CA SER A 273 -2.23 1.22 -15.19
C SER A 273 -3.51 1.01 -14.35
N SER A 274 -3.75 1.88 -13.36
CA SER A 274 -4.84 1.73 -12.38
C SER A 274 -6.24 2.00 -12.95
N TYR A 275 -6.32 2.68 -14.11
CA TYR A 275 -7.53 2.84 -14.92
C TYR A 275 -7.33 2.10 -16.25
N SER A 276 -7.34 0.77 -16.19
CA SER A 276 -7.22 -0.07 -17.37
C SER A 276 -8.59 -0.29 -18.02
N GLU A 277 -8.60 -0.71 -19.28
CA GLU A 277 -9.79 -1.20 -20.01
C GLU A 277 -10.51 -2.36 -19.28
N ASN A 278 -9.95 -2.87 -18.18
CA ASN A 278 -10.51 -3.89 -17.30
C ASN A 278 -11.39 -3.34 -16.17
N ASP A 279 -11.61 -2.02 -16.06
CA ASP A 279 -12.70 -1.48 -15.22
C ASP A 279 -14.04 -1.85 -15.85
N LYS A 280 -14.41 -3.13 -15.67
CA LYS A 280 -15.60 -3.77 -16.22
C LYS A 280 -16.89 -3.14 -15.67
N TYR A 281 -16.78 -2.53 -14.49
CA TYR A 281 -17.88 -1.88 -13.79
C TYR A 281 -17.40 -0.52 -13.28
N ILE A 282 -17.93 0.54 -13.87
CA ILE A 282 -17.93 1.87 -13.25
C ILE A 282 -19.34 2.08 -12.74
N TYR A 283 -19.55 1.88 -11.44
CA TYR A 283 -20.84 2.12 -10.82
C TYR A 283 -21.05 3.63 -10.66
N SER A 284 -22.13 4.15 -11.22
CA SER A 284 -22.56 5.53 -10.96
C SER A 284 -23.45 5.54 -9.72
N PHE A 285 -23.11 6.36 -8.73
CA PHE A 285 -23.94 6.53 -7.55
C PHE A 285 -24.87 7.71 -7.79
N SER A 286 -26.18 7.45 -7.85
CA SER A 286 -27.16 8.53 -7.99
C SER A 286 -27.15 9.37 -6.72
N THR A 287 -26.59 10.57 -6.79
CA THR A 287 -26.84 11.59 -5.76
C THR A 287 -28.02 12.46 -6.22
N ASP A 288 -28.97 12.76 -5.33
CA ASP A 288 -30.22 13.49 -5.64
C ASP A 288 -30.04 14.91 -6.22
N ASP A 289 -28.81 15.38 -6.42
CA ASP A 289 -28.48 16.65 -7.07
C ASP A 289 -27.87 16.38 -8.46
N ASP A 290 -28.57 16.81 -9.52
CA ASP A 290 -28.12 16.79 -10.93
C ASP A 290 -26.87 17.67 -11.21
N ASP A 291 -26.35 18.37 -10.19
CA ASP A 291 -25.11 19.14 -10.22
C ASP A 291 -24.13 18.56 -9.18
N LYS A 292 -23.26 17.61 -9.56
CA LYS A 292 -21.92 17.42 -8.97
C LYS A 292 -21.13 16.31 -9.66
N LEU A 293 -20.06 16.71 -10.34
CA LEU A 293 -18.95 15.83 -10.66
C LEU A 293 -18.32 15.25 -9.36
N THR A 294 -18.34 13.92 -9.25
CA THR A 294 -17.29 13.00 -8.77
C THR A 294 -16.83 13.00 -7.31
N SER A 295 -16.86 14.10 -6.56
CA SER A 295 -16.23 14.12 -5.21
C SER A 295 -17.11 13.55 -4.08
N GLY A 296 -18.44 13.62 -4.22
CA GLY A 296 -19.38 13.05 -3.26
C GLY A 296 -19.49 11.53 -3.38
N GLU A 297 -19.58 11.04 -4.62
CA GLU A 297 -19.68 9.62 -4.96
C GLU A 297 -18.51 8.81 -4.38
N GLU A 298 -17.27 9.29 -4.53
CA GLU A 298 -16.09 8.62 -3.95
C GLU A 298 -16.19 8.53 -2.42
N THR A 299 -16.72 9.56 -1.77
CA THR A 299 -16.87 9.59 -0.30
C THR A 299 -17.93 8.58 0.16
N TRP A 300 -19.00 8.42 -0.61
CA TRP A 300 -20.06 7.44 -0.36
C TRP A 300 -19.62 6.01 -0.61
N ALA A 301 -18.92 5.77 -1.71
CA ALA A 301 -18.61 4.45 -2.23
C ALA A 301 -17.34 3.82 -1.65
N THR A 302 -16.49 4.60 -0.98
CA THR A 302 -15.15 4.16 -0.57
C THR A 302 -15.06 3.96 0.95
N ARG A 303 -14.36 2.91 1.36
CA ARG A 303 -14.03 2.63 2.76
C ARG A 303 -12.54 2.37 2.93
N TYR A 304 -11.92 3.04 3.88
CA TYR A 304 -10.63 2.65 4.44
C TYR A 304 -10.87 1.55 5.48
N LEU A 305 -10.12 0.46 5.36
CA LEU A 305 -10.32 -0.74 6.15
C LEU A 305 -9.16 -0.96 7.12
N THR A 306 -9.49 -1.34 8.35
CA THR A 306 -8.54 -1.83 9.33
C THR A 306 -9.02 -3.20 9.81
N ILE A 307 -8.31 -4.25 9.44
CA ILE A 307 -8.58 -5.62 9.84
C ILE A 307 -7.71 -5.92 11.06
N THR A 308 -8.31 -6.22 12.21
CA THR A 308 -7.58 -6.61 13.42
C THR A 308 -7.53 -8.13 13.49
N LEU A 309 -6.32 -8.68 13.56
CA LEU A 309 -6.06 -10.11 13.68
C LEU A 309 -6.04 -10.54 15.15
N ARG A 310 -6.18 -11.85 15.38
CA ARG A 310 -6.12 -12.46 16.71
C ARG A 310 -4.74 -12.30 17.36
N SER A 311 -3.68 -12.21 16.57
CA SER A 311 -2.33 -11.89 17.05
C SER A 311 -2.23 -10.47 17.64
N GLY A 312 -3.22 -9.61 17.38
CA GLY A 312 -3.19 -8.19 17.72
C GLY A 312 -2.69 -7.30 16.58
N THR A 313 -2.11 -7.88 15.53
CA THR A 313 -1.67 -7.14 14.34
C THR A 313 -2.85 -6.60 13.55
N THR A 314 -2.64 -5.42 12.96
CA THR A 314 -3.60 -4.79 12.05
C THR A 314 -3.11 -4.83 10.61
N ILE A 315 -4.06 -5.02 9.70
CA ILE A 315 -3.91 -4.73 8.28
C ILE A 315 -4.72 -3.47 8.01
N ASP A 316 -4.05 -2.37 7.72
CA ASP A 316 -4.63 -1.03 7.58
C ASP A 316 -4.25 -0.35 6.25
N SER A 317 -3.62 -1.09 5.34
CA SER A 317 -3.28 -0.61 4.01
C SER A 317 -4.48 -0.56 3.06
N TRP A 318 -5.56 -1.26 3.39
CA TRP A 318 -6.66 -1.52 2.47
C TRP A 318 -7.67 -0.37 2.33
N LYS A 319 -7.97 -0.05 1.08
CA LYS A 319 -9.07 0.81 0.66
C LYS A 319 -9.96 0.03 -0.30
N TYR A 320 -11.24 -0.14 0.02
CA TYR A 320 -12.23 -0.66 -0.90
C TYR A 320 -13.00 0.48 -1.56
N THR A 321 -13.30 0.38 -2.86
CA THR A 321 -14.27 1.27 -3.51
C THR A 321 -15.28 0.48 -4.31
N ALA A 322 -16.55 0.74 -4.03
CA ALA A 322 -17.66 0.19 -4.79
C ALA A 322 -17.78 0.83 -6.18
N LEU A 323 -17.05 1.91 -6.51
CA LEU A 323 -17.05 2.53 -7.84
C LEU A 323 -16.48 1.59 -8.91
N SER A 324 -15.38 0.90 -8.59
CA SER A 324 -14.71 -0.04 -9.48
C SER A 324 -14.82 -1.50 -9.00
N GLY A 325 -15.41 -1.72 -7.81
CA GLY A 325 -15.46 -3.04 -7.18
C GLY A 325 -14.06 -3.58 -6.93
N ARG A 326 -13.15 -2.77 -6.38
CA ARG A 326 -11.73 -3.15 -6.18
C ARG A 326 -11.24 -2.80 -4.78
N PHE A 327 -10.23 -3.55 -4.36
CA PHE A 327 -9.35 -3.15 -3.27
C PHE A 327 -8.09 -2.49 -3.81
N TYR A 328 -7.61 -1.51 -3.06
CA TYR A 328 -6.37 -0.80 -3.28
C TYR A 328 -5.57 -0.85 -1.97
N GLU A 329 -4.26 -1.00 -2.08
CA GLU A 329 -3.36 -0.74 -0.96
C GLU A 329 -2.58 0.55 -1.18
N PHE A 330 -2.12 1.17 -0.09
CA PHE A 330 -1.15 2.24 -0.19
C PHE A 330 0.07 1.78 -0.99
N GLY A 331 0.65 2.68 -1.79
CA GLY A 331 1.78 2.36 -2.64
C GLY A 331 1.44 1.81 -4.03
N GLY A 332 0.18 1.91 -4.48
CA GLY A 332 -0.21 1.66 -5.87
C GLY A 332 -0.50 0.20 -6.21
N ILE A 333 -0.70 -0.65 -5.20
CA ILE A 333 -1.15 -2.02 -5.38
C ILE A 333 -2.68 -2.01 -5.51
N TYR A 334 -3.20 -2.75 -6.48
CA TYR A 334 -4.63 -2.90 -6.65
C TYR A 334 -4.97 -4.34 -7.03
N THR A 335 -6.21 -4.71 -6.73
CA THR A 335 -6.75 -6.01 -7.10
C THR A 335 -7.39 -5.98 -8.47
N GLU A 336 -7.59 -7.15 -9.06
CA GLU A 336 -8.60 -7.29 -10.12
C GLU A 336 -9.98 -6.84 -9.60
N PRO A 337 -10.88 -6.37 -10.49
CA PRO A 337 -12.25 -6.13 -10.12
C PRO A 337 -12.88 -7.41 -9.57
N LEU A 338 -13.57 -7.26 -8.44
CA LEU A 338 -14.37 -8.31 -7.84
C LEU A 338 -15.53 -8.68 -8.79
N ASP A 339 -15.95 -9.93 -8.74
CA ASP A 339 -17.20 -10.33 -9.37
C ASP A 339 -18.41 -9.67 -8.68
N GLU A 340 -19.53 -9.63 -9.39
CA GLU A 340 -20.72 -8.89 -8.98
C GLU A 340 -21.31 -9.40 -7.65
N ASP A 341 -21.30 -10.73 -7.43
CA ASP A 341 -21.80 -11.33 -6.18
C ASP A 341 -20.90 -10.93 -5.00
N THR A 342 -19.58 -10.94 -5.19
CA THR A 342 -18.61 -10.48 -4.19
C THR A 342 -18.76 -8.98 -3.90
N VAL A 343 -18.96 -8.14 -4.93
CA VAL A 343 -19.24 -6.70 -4.74
C VAL A 343 -20.49 -6.50 -3.90
N TYR A 344 -21.59 -7.21 -4.20
CA TYR A 344 -22.82 -7.13 -3.42
C TYR A 344 -22.63 -7.57 -1.97
N ALA A 345 -21.90 -8.65 -1.74
CA ALA A 345 -21.59 -9.13 -0.39
C ALA A 345 -20.80 -8.10 0.42
N ILE A 346 -19.74 -7.55 -0.16
CA ILE A 346 -18.89 -6.56 0.51
C ILE A 346 -19.62 -5.24 0.74
N ASN A 347 -20.40 -4.76 -0.24
CA ASN A 347 -21.22 -3.57 -0.07
C ASN A 347 -22.24 -3.73 1.05
N GLY A 348 -22.88 -4.91 1.14
CA GLY A 348 -23.80 -5.25 2.21
C GLY A 348 -23.16 -5.24 3.60
N ILE A 349 -21.94 -5.79 3.73
CA ILE A 349 -21.17 -5.72 4.99
C ILE A 349 -20.82 -4.26 5.31
N LEU A 350 -20.30 -3.51 4.33
CA LEU A 350 -19.71 -2.19 4.54
C LEU A 350 -20.73 -1.03 4.58
N GLY A 351 -22.03 -1.34 4.47
CA GLY A 351 -23.10 -0.34 4.43
C GLY A 351 -22.93 0.64 3.27
N ILE A 352 -22.63 0.11 2.08
CA ILE A 352 -22.59 0.88 0.84
C ILE A 352 -23.84 0.51 0.05
N GLU A 353 -24.75 1.47 -0.11
CA GLU A 353 -26.06 1.31 -0.78
C GLU A 353 -26.08 1.99 -2.14
#